data_AF-A0A645CLF2-F1
#
_entry.id   AF-A0A645CLF2-F1
#
_cell.length_a   1.000
_cell.length_b   1.000
_cell.length_c   1.000
_cell.angle_alpha   90.00
_cell.angle_beta   90.00
_cell.angle_gamma   90.00
#
_symmetry.space_group_name_H-M   'P 1'
#
loop_
_entity.id
_entity.type
_entity.pdbx_description
1 polymer ?
#
loop_
_entity_poly.entity_id
_entity_poly.type
_entity_poly.pdbx_seq_one_letter_code
_entity_poly.pdbx_strand_id
1 'polypeptide(L)'
;MLFHSAEFCPEGLDTEFAVPVTEAVGGTRVTAPGLCLRTVLHGPYNQLPSVYTRQREWAEQNGYVNTGALFEVYVTDPGQVQSASELVTEVYYPVRKKD
;
A
#
# COMPACT_ATOMS: atom_id res chain seq x y z
N MET A 1 -0.49 -5.05 -4.10
CA MET A 1 -1.43 -4.32 -4.98
C MET A 1 -1.05 -2.84 -4.94
N LEU A 2 -1.00 -2.16 -6.08
CA LEU A 2 -0.72 -0.74 -6.19
C LEU A 2 -1.98 0.00 -6.67
N PHE A 3 -2.23 1.19 -6.16
CA PHE A 3 -3.35 2.06 -6.52
C PHE A 3 -2.84 3.33 -7.20
N HIS A 4 -3.12 3.48 -8.49
CA HIS A 4 -2.64 4.61 -9.29
C HIS A 4 -3.64 5.79 -9.31
N SER A 5 -4.92 5.52 -9.02
CA SER A 5 -5.95 6.55 -8.88
C SER A 5 -5.84 7.28 -7.54
N ALA A 6 -5.97 8.61 -7.55
CA ALA A 6 -6.02 9.41 -6.33
C ALA A 6 -7.33 9.21 -5.54
N GLU A 7 -8.43 8.96 -6.25
CA GLU A 7 -9.77 8.76 -5.69
C GLU A 7 -10.54 7.70 -6.49
N PHE A 8 -11.58 7.14 -5.87
CA PHE A 8 -12.51 6.23 -6.53
C PHE A 8 -13.37 7.00 -7.55
N CYS A 9 -13.52 6.47 -8.75
CA CYS A 9 -14.50 6.93 -9.72
C CYS A 9 -15.47 5.79 -10.11
N PRO A 10 -16.65 6.09 -10.68
CA PRO A 10 -17.62 5.07 -11.11
C PRO A 10 -17.05 4.05 -12.10
N GLU A 11 -16.02 4.42 -12.85
CA GLU A 11 -15.30 3.57 -13.79
C GLU A 11 -14.35 2.58 -13.09
N GLY A 12 -14.14 2.75 -11.78
CA GLY A 12 -13.30 1.89 -10.94
C GLY A 12 -12.04 2.58 -10.44
N LEU A 13 -11.06 1.77 -10.06
CA LEU A 13 -9.72 2.22 -9.68
C LEU A 13 -8.71 1.63 -10.65
N ASP A 14 -7.74 2.44 -11.07
CA ASP A 14 -6.55 1.93 -11.74
C ASP A 14 -5.66 1.24 -10.71
N THR A 15 -5.55 -0.08 -10.85
CA THR A 15 -4.87 -0.94 -9.90
C THR A 15 -3.96 -1.93 -10.58
N GLU A 16 -2.87 -2.25 -9.89
CA GLU A 16 -1.88 -3.20 -10.38
C GLU A 16 -1.56 -4.25 -9.31
N PHE A 17 -1.43 -5.50 -9.74
CA PHE A 17 -0.89 -6.56 -8.91
C PHE A 17 0.57 -6.81 -9.27
N ALA A 18 1.39 -7.02 -8.25
CA ALA A 18 2.80 -7.31 -8.40
C ALA A 18 3.19 -8.45 -7.45
N VAL A 19 4.15 -9.26 -7.87
CA VAL A 19 4.78 -10.30 -7.06
C VAL A 19 6.27 -9.96 -6.99
N PRO A 20 6.86 -9.89 -5.79
CA PRO A 20 8.29 -9.64 -5.67
C PRO A 20 9.08 -10.82 -6.27
N VAL A 21 10.11 -10.49 -7.05
CA VAL A 21 11.04 -11.45 -7.65
C VAL A 21 12.45 -11.15 -7.18
N THR A 22 13.26 -12.20 -7.04
CA THR A 22 14.66 -12.07 -6.58
C THR A 22 15.54 -11.38 -7.62
N GLU A 23 15.25 -11.58 -8.91
CA GLU A 23 16.05 -11.06 -10.03
C GLU A 23 15.15 -10.39 -11.06
N ALA A 24 15.58 -9.24 -11.57
CA ALA A 24 14.88 -8.55 -12.65
C ALA A 24 15.23 -9.17 -14.01
N VAL A 25 14.20 -9.55 -14.77
CA VAL A 25 14.33 -10.08 -16.12
C VAL A 25 13.59 -9.18 -17.11
N GLY A 26 13.62 -9.54 -18.40
CA GLY A 26 12.84 -8.82 -19.42
C GLY A 26 11.36 -8.74 -19.03
N GLY A 27 10.83 -7.51 -18.94
CA GLY A 27 9.45 -7.25 -18.52
C GLY A 27 9.27 -6.98 -17.01
N THR A 28 10.31 -7.12 -16.18
CA THR A 28 10.25 -6.73 -14.77
C THR A 28 10.36 -5.22 -14.62
N ARG A 29 9.41 -4.62 -13.89
CA ARG A 29 9.52 -3.22 -13.46
C ARG A 29 10.24 -3.14 -12.12
N VAL A 30 11.35 -2.41 -12.08
CA VAL A 30 12.10 -2.11 -10.85
C VAL A 30 11.50 -0.88 -10.18
N THR A 31 11.07 -1.01 -8.93
CA THR A 31 10.60 0.12 -8.12
C THR A 31 11.79 0.81 -7.44
N ALA A 32 11.90 2.13 -7.56
CA ALA A 32 12.96 2.90 -6.90
C ALA A 32 12.75 2.94 -5.37
N PRO A 33 13.83 2.90 -4.57
CA PRO A 33 13.73 3.12 -3.13
C PRO A 33 13.27 4.56 -2.83
N GLY A 34 12.51 4.73 -1.76
CA GLY A 34 11.98 6.02 -1.35
C GLY A 34 11.42 6.00 0.06
N LEU A 35 11.23 7.19 0.63
CA LEU A 35 10.62 7.34 1.95
C LEU A 35 9.13 7.00 1.86
N CYS A 36 8.66 6.17 2.78
CA CYS A 36 7.26 5.76 2.86
C CYS A 36 6.77 5.80 4.31
N LEU A 37 5.50 6.12 4.51
CA LEU A 37 4.80 5.72 5.73
C LEU A 37 4.43 4.25 5.60
N ARG A 38 4.80 3.46 6.61
CA ARG A 38 4.54 2.03 6.67
C ARG A 38 3.61 1.75 7.83
N THR A 39 2.52 1.05 7.56
CA THR A 39 1.61 0.54 8.59
C THR A 39 1.43 -0.95 8.40
N VAL A 40 1.52 -1.70 9.49
CA VAL A 40 1.24 -3.14 9.50
C VAL A 40 -0.14 -3.33 10.11
N LEU A 41 -1.08 -3.85 9.32
CA LEU A 41 -2.41 -4.24 9.76
C LEU A 41 -2.39 -5.72 10.13
N HIS A 42 -2.71 -5.99 11.39
CA HIS A 42 -3.07 -7.33 11.87
C HIS A 42 -4.60 -7.40 11.95
N GLY A 43 -5.23 -8.16 11.07
CA GLY A 43 -6.68 -8.31 11.03
C GLY A 43 -7.33 -8.21 9.65
N PRO A 44 -8.66 -8.16 9.60
CA PRO A 44 -9.43 -8.23 8.36
C PRO A 44 -9.21 -7.01 7.44
N TYR A 45 -9.27 -7.26 6.13
CA TYR A 45 -9.08 -6.23 5.10
C TYR A 45 -10.10 -5.09 5.12
N ASN A 46 -11.27 -5.27 5.76
CA ASN A 46 -12.25 -4.19 5.93
C ASN A 46 -11.73 -3.01 6.77
N GLN A 47 -10.59 -3.17 7.46
CA GLN A 47 -9.93 -2.10 8.20
C GLN A 47 -8.96 -1.27 7.33
N LEU A 48 -8.60 -1.72 6.13
CA LEU A 48 -7.66 -1.04 5.24
C LEU A 48 -8.05 0.41 4.91
N PRO A 49 -9.32 0.76 4.64
CA PRO A 49 -9.72 2.16 4.43
C PRO A 49 -9.30 3.08 5.59
N SER A 50 -9.39 2.59 6.82
CA SER A 50 -8.99 3.36 8.00
C SER A 50 -7.47 3.53 8.12
N VAL A 51 -6.67 2.64 7.51
CA VAL A 51 -5.21 2.77 7.43
C VAL A 51 -4.85 3.88 6.46
N TYR A 52 -5.44 3.91 5.26
CA TYR A 52 -5.15 4.94 4.27
C TYR A 52 -5.50 6.34 4.78
N THR A 53 -6.67 6.48 5.41
CA THR A 53 -7.10 7.76 6.00
C THR A 53 -6.09 8.26 7.04
N ARG A 54 -5.68 7.39 7.98
CA ARG A 54 -4.71 7.76 9.01
C ARG A 54 -3.33 8.11 8.44
N GLN A 55 -2.84 7.37 7.43
CA GLN A 55 -1.57 7.67 6.79
C GLN A 55 -1.60 9.04 6.09
N ARG A 56 -2.68 9.33 5.36
CA ARG A 56 -2.89 10.63 4.71
C ARG A 56 -2.94 11.78 5.72
N GLU A 57 -3.79 11.66 6.74
CA GLU A 57 -3.95 12.68 7.80
C GLU A 57 -2.63 12.93 8.52
N TRP A 58 -1.91 11.87 8.91
CA TRP A 58 -0.62 11.99 9.56
C TRP A 58 0.41 12.68 8.65
N ALA A 59 0.46 12.28 7.37
CA ALA A 59 1.37 12.90 6.40
C ALA A 59 1.12 14.41 6.31
N GLU A 60 -0.14 14.82 6.13
CA GLU A 60 -0.53 16.22 6.02
C GLU A 60 -0.15 17.03 7.27
N GLN A 61 -0.47 16.50 8.45
CA GLN A 61 -0.17 17.13 9.75
C GLN A 61 1.33 17.28 10.00
N ASN A 62 2.15 16.36 9.50
CA ASN A 62 3.59 16.36 9.70
C ASN A 62 4.37 17.02 8.55
N GLY A 63 3.67 17.69 7.63
CA GLY A 63 4.29 18.42 6.53
C GLY A 63 4.88 17.49 5.46
N TYR A 64 4.24 16.36 5.18
CA TYR A 64 4.57 15.46 4.09
C TYR A 64 3.52 15.53 2.98
N VAL A 65 3.93 15.19 1.76
CA VAL A 65 3.07 15.00 0.58
C VAL A 65 3.29 13.61 0.00
N ASN A 66 2.23 13.06 -0.59
CA ASN A 66 2.33 11.83 -1.37
C ASN A 66 3.22 12.02 -2.61
N THR A 67 3.96 10.99 -2.96
CA THR A 67 4.85 10.99 -4.12
C THR A 67 4.58 9.88 -5.13
N GLY A 68 3.55 9.07 -4.92
CA GLY A 68 3.25 7.96 -5.80
C GLY A 68 2.16 7.03 -5.26
N ALA A 69 1.90 5.97 -6.03
CA ALA A 69 0.88 4.98 -5.73
C ALA A 69 1.04 4.41 -4.30
N LEU A 70 -0.05 4.43 -3.54
CA LEU A 70 -0.16 3.62 -2.33
C LEU A 70 -0.10 2.14 -2.73
N PHE A 71 0.55 1.31 -1.92
CA PHE A 71 0.57 -0.11 -2.19
C PHE A 71 0.47 -0.98 -0.94
N GLU A 72 -0.10 -2.17 -1.16
CA GLU A 72 -0.33 -3.20 -0.17
C GLU A 72 0.54 -4.42 -0.45
N VAL A 73 1.12 -4.97 0.61
CA VAL A 73 1.83 -6.24 0.60
C VAL A 73 1.07 -7.20 1.52
N TYR A 74 0.45 -8.22 0.93
CA TYR A 74 -0.23 -9.29 1.66
C TYR A 74 0.81 -10.32 2.10
N VAL A 75 1.18 -10.30 3.38
CA VAL A 75 2.27 -11.11 3.92
C VAL A 75 1.81 -12.54 4.18
N THR A 76 0.58 -12.71 4.67
CA THR A 76 -0.05 -14.01 4.91
C THR A 76 -1.00 -14.38 3.78
N ASP A 77 -1.03 -15.66 3.41
CA ASP A 77 -2.04 -16.21 2.51
C ASP A 77 -3.38 -16.36 3.26
N PRO A 78 -4.47 -15.68 2.83
CA PRO A 78 -5.77 -15.82 3.47
C PRO A 78 -6.35 -17.23 3.41
N GLY A 79 -5.90 -18.08 2.47
CA GLY A 79 -6.27 -19.50 2.40
C GLY A 79 -5.55 -20.39 3.41
N GLN A 80 -4.54 -19.87 4.12
CA GLN A 80 -3.71 -20.63 5.08
C GLN A 80 -3.92 -20.23 6.54
N VAL A 81 -4.73 -19.20 6.82
CA VAL A 81 -5.03 -18.74 8.19
C VAL A 81 -6.32 -19.35 8.73
N GLN A 82 -6.41 -19.50 10.05
CA GLN A 82 -7.63 -20.06 10.69
C GLN A 82 -8.68 -18.98 10.98
N SER A 83 -8.23 -17.73 11.13
CA SER A 83 -9.08 -16.59 11.44
C SER A 83 -8.62 -15.30 10.74
N ALA A 84 -9.55 -14.38 10.49
CA ALA A 84 -9.23 -13.09 9.87
C ALA A 84 -8.31 -12.21 10.75
N SER A 85 -8.21 -12.47 12.06
CA SER A 85 -7.27 -11.79 12.97
C SER A 85 -5.81 -12.15 12.74
N GLU A 86 -5.53 -13.28 12.08
CA GLU A 86 -4.16 -13.71 11.74
C GLU A 86 -3.64 -13.08 10.45
N LEU A 87 -4.52 -12.44 9.66
CA LEU A 87 -4.12 -11.78 8.42
C LEU A 87 -3.14 -10.64 8.72
N VAL A 88 -2.02 -10.63 7.99
CA VAL A 88 -1.02 -9.55 8.05
C VAL A 88 -0.90 -8.89 6.69
N THR A 89 -1.15 -7.58 6.67
CA THR A 89 -0.99 -6.74 5.48
C THR A 89 -0.14 -5.53 5.81
N GLU A 90 0.90 -5.29 5.03
CA GLU A 90 1.65 -4.04 5.11
C GLU A 90 1.11 -3.04 4.09
N VAL A 91 0.89 -1.81 4.52
CA VAL A 91 0.44 -0.70 3.67
C VAL A 91 1.52 0.37 3.63
N TYR A 92 1.95 0.71 2.43
CA TYR A 92 2.98 1.69 2.15
C TYR A 92 2.42 2.90 1.41
N TYR A 93 2.64 4.09 1.99
CA TYR A 93 2.27 5.37 1.40
C TYR A 93 3.53 6.18 1.11
N PRO A 94 3.96 6.28 -0.16
CA PRO A 94 5.16 7.03 -0.55
C PRO A 94 5.03 8.50 -0.19
N VAL A 95 6.06 9.07 0.45
CA VAL A 95 6.04 10.47 0.91
C VAL A 95 7.35 11.21 0.70
N ARG A 96 7.22 12.54 0.67
CA ARG A 96 8.30 13.54 0.68
C ARG A 96 7.94 14.66 1.65
N LYS A 97 8.92 15.27 2.32
CA LYS A 97 8.68 16.46 3.14
C LYS A 97 8.33 17.65 2.24
N LYS A 98 7.31 18.43 2.62
CA LYS A 98 6.99 19.71 2.00
C LYS A 98 8.16 20.66 2.21
N ASP A 99 8.54 21.34 1.14
CA ASP A 99 9.53 22.42 1.19
C ASP A 99 8.97 23.64 1.92
#